data_AF-A0A172TXF9-F1
#
_entry.id   AF-A0A172TXF9-F1
#
_cell.length_a   1.000
_cell.length_b   1.000
_cell.length_c   1.000
_cell.angle_alpha   90.00
_cell.angle_beta   90.00
_cell.angle_gamma   90.00
#
_symmetry.space_group_name_H-M   'P 1'
#
loop_
_entity.id
_entity.type
_entity.pdbx_description
1 polymer ?
#
loop_
_entity_poly.entity_id
_entity_poly.type
_entity_poly.pdbx_seq_one_letter_code
_entity_poly.pdbx_strand_id
1 'polypeptide(L)'
;MKMMRLTNYRLCTYGMALCLAVSTALSNTALAAGEKPEGYTARLFVLPIEDTPLSRGITLYKEGKYEDALEQLQKAVAANPNDALTNLWLGLALEGNKKPYEAMAAWRKCYGNSKWEPIADYLKALSWWKLGNTNDAINYLNDALVNLKDSKPVDFKPAKEAMQQVKAGQAVPPLSQWADLSTLTAPQVEEQTTVPVKNNPTKGTTDRPAKTDNKNTSTNTNTTNNDKKEVEAASVLPGATPKAGKWLAVVSNGYKGDKLTFTVSADGKRVENVEFIGNWRSRSSRTEVLINLDPPNPFGVSKGNFSAVQRVEKSRMWWEFIGRFTTATSAEGSYRCAFAGGEYDTYKLKWTAKYVGSN
;
A
#
# COMPACT_ATOMS: atom_id res chain seq x y z
N MET A 1 -18.38 34.77 -19.81
CA MET A 1 -16.99 35.28 -19.85
C MET A 1 -16.33 34.93 -18.51
N LYS A 2 -15.17 34.27 -18.55
CA LYS A 2 -14.43 33.66 -17.43
C LYS A 2 -13.97 34.70 -16.40
N MET A 3 -14.05 34.37 -15.10
CA MET A 3 -13.03 34.70 -14.09
C MET A 3 -13.09 33.63 -12.99
N MET A 4 -12.31 32.55 -13.10
CA MET A 4 -10.94 32.37 -12.58
C MET A 4 -10.91 32.10 -11.07
N ARG A 5 -11.00 30.80 -10.75
CA ARG A 5 -10.52 30.16 -9.51
C ARG A 5 -9.02 30.45 -9.37
N LEU A 6 -8.56 31.02 -8.24
CA LEU A 6 -7.17 30.93 -7.73
C LEU A 6 -7.01 31.74 -6.42
N THR A 7 -7.57 31.28 -5.29
CA THR A 7 -7.32 31.98 -4.01
C THR A 7 -7.35 31.12 -2.75
N ASN A 8 -6.84 29.88 -2.77
CA ASN A 8 -6.67 29.09 -1.54
C ASN A 8 -5.26 28.50 -1.34
N TYR A 9 -4.26 28.91 -2.12
CA TYR A 9 -2.88 28.41 -1.97
C TYR A 9 -1.82 29.48 -1.64
N ARG A 10 -2.20 30.78 -1.58
CA ARG A 10 -1.26 31.88 -1.34
C ARG A 10 -1.27 32.45 0.09
N LEU A 11 -2.25 32.13 0.93
CA LEU A 11 -2.28 32.60 2.32
C LEU A 11 -1.34 31.82 3.25
N CYS A 12 -0.95 30.59 2.90
CA CYS A 12 -0.09 29.76 3.76
C CYS A 12 1.41 30.15 3.69
N THR A 13 1.87 30.71 2.56
CA THR A 13 3.28 31.10 2.39
C THR A 13 3.59 32.49 2.95
N TYR A 14 2.61 33.41 2.97
CA TYR A 14 2.80 34.75 3.54
C TYR A 14 2.83 34.77 5.08
N GLY A 15 2.14 33.83 5.74
CA GLY A 15 2.17 33.70 7.20
C GLY A 15 3.53 33.25 7.74
N MET A 16 4.23 32.35 7.05
CA MET A 16 5.57 31.90 7.46
C MET A 16 6.66 32.95 7.22
N ALA A 17 6.59 33.72 6.13
CA ALA A 17 7.60 34.73 5.80
C ALA A 17 7.54 35.95 6.73
N LEU A 18 6.34 36.36 7.16
CA LEU A 18 6.17 37.48 8.09
C LEU A 18 6.68 37.12 9.51
N CYS A 19 6.58 35.85 9.91
CA CYS A 19 6.98 35.38 11.23
C CYS A 19 8.50 35.28 11.41
N LEU A 20 9.24 34.92 10.35
CA LEU A 20 10.71 34.94 10.32
C LEU A 20 11.30 36.36 10.30
N ALA A 21 10.61 37.32 9.68
CA ALA A 21 11.05 38.71 9.63
C ALA A 21 10.91 39.43 10.98
N VAL A 22 9.86 39.12 11.75
CA VAL A 22 9.61 39.75 13.05
C VAL A 22 10.56 39.20 14.14
N SER A 23 10.88 37.90 14.11
CA SER A 23 11.81 37.29 15.09
C SER A 23 13.26 37.72 14.88
N THR A 24 13.69 37.90 13.63
CA THR A 24 15.02 38.42 13.29
C THR A 24 15.15 39.92 13.57
N ALA A 25 14.08 40.70 13.37
CA ALA A 25 14.06 42.13 13.72
C ALA A 25 14.12 42.36 15.24
N LEU A 26 13.45 41.55 16.05
CA LEU A 26 13.46 41.67 17.52
C LEU A 26 14.79 41.21 18.14
N SER A 27 15.41 40.14 17.62
CA SER A 27 16.75 39.71 18.06
C SER A 27 17.86 40.72 17.70
N ASN A 28 17.79 41.32 16.51
CA ASN A 28 18.82 42.29 16.07
C ASN A 28 18.69 43.65 16.77
N THR A 29 17.47 44.07 17.14
CA THR A 29 17.26 45.32 17.89
C THR A 29 17.71 45.22 19.35
N ALA A 30 17.55 44.06 20.00
CA ALA A 30 18.06 43.82 21.35
C ALA A 30 19.60 43.77 21.40
N LEU A 31 20.26 43.24 20.37
CA LEU A 31 21.72 43.16 20.31
C LEU A 31 22.37 44.53 20.07
N ALA A 32 21.68 45.46 19.39
CA ALA A 32 22.15 46.82 19.12
C ALA A 32 22.05 47.77 20.33
N ALA A 33 21.24 47.44 21.34
CA ALA A 33 21.00 48.28 22.51
C ALA A 33 21.95 48.03 23.70
N GLY A 34 22.80 47.00 23.65
CA GLY A 34 23.78 46.72 24.71
C GLY A 34 23.18 46.30 26.07
N GLU A 35 21.88 46.00 26.12
CA GLU A 35 21.20 45.58 27.35
C GLU A 35 21.38 44.07 27.59
N LYS A 36 21.82 43.70 28.81
CA LYS A 36 21.89 42.29 29.23
C LYS A 36 20.46 41.74 29.36
N PRO A 37 20.16 40.54 28.83
CA PRO A 37 18.81 40.00 28.87
C PRO A 37 18.53 39.34 30.22
N GLU A 38 18.31 40.14 31.26
CA GLU A 38 17.70 39.67 32.50
C GLU A 38 16.18 39.83 32.39
N GLY A 39 15.46 38.72 32.19
CA GLY A 39 14.00 38.68 32.38
C GLY A 39 13.14 38.23 31.20
N TYR A 40 13.68 38.03 30.00
CA TYR A 40 12.95 37.32 28.94
C TYR A 40 13.13 35.81 29.14
N THR A 41 12.37 35.24 30.06
CA THR A 41 12.11 33.81 29.99
C THR A 41 11.50 33.55 28.62
N ALA A 42 12.25 32.84 27.78
CA ALA A 42 11.73 32.26 26.57
C ALA A 42 10.59 31.32 26.99
N ARG A 43 9.38 31.86 27.11
CA ARG A 43 8.17 31.06 26.91
C ARG A 43 8.32 30.55 25.50
N LEU A 44 8.85 29.33 25.41
CA LEU A 44 8.78 28.49 24.24
C LEU A 44 7.33 28.56 23.79
N PHE A 45 7.06 29.39 22.78
CA PHE A 45 5.76 29.50 22.16
C PHE A 45 5.62 28.19 21.37
N VAL A 46 5.26 27.12 22.09
CA VAL A 46 4.84 25.86 21.50
C VAL A 46 3.60 26.22 20.72
N LEU A 47 3.77 26.45 19.42
CA LEU A 47 2.64 26.57 18.52
C LEU A 47 1.76 25.33 18.78
N PRO A 48 0.45 25.50 19.01
CA PRO A 48 -0.42 24.35 19.20
C PRO A 48 -0.26 23.49 17.95
N ILE A 49 0.16 22.24 18.14
CA ILE A 49 0.06 21.22 17.11
C ILE A 49 -1.42 21.29 16.69
N GLU A 50 -1.71 21.61 15.44
CA GLU A 50 -3.11 21.68 14.99
C GLU A 50 -3.81 20.40 15.48
N ASP A 51 -4.91 20.59 16.21
CA ASP A 51 -5.65 19.50 16.85
C ASP A 51 -6.43 18.74 15.76
N THR A 52 -5.70 17.86 15.07
CA THR A 52 -6.16 17.12 13.92
C THR A 52 -6.40 15.67 14.31
N PRO A 53 -7.25 14.93 13.59
CA PRO A 53 -7.40 13.50 13.81
C PRO A 53 -6.07 12.74 13.70
N LEU A 54 -5.14 13.20 12.85
CA LEU A 54 -3.80 12.64 12.76
C LEU A 54 -2.99 12.89 14.04
N SER A 55 -2.88 14.14 14.52
CA SER A 55 -2.10 14.44 15.72
C SER A 55 -2.67 13.78 16.98
N ARG A 56 -4.00 13.74 17.13
CA ARG A 56 -4.67 12.96 18.18
C ARG A 56 -4.37 11.47 18.09
N GLY A 57 -4.48 10.88 16.89
CA GLY A 57 -4.19 9.47 16.66
C GLY A 57 -2.76 9.10 17.02
N ILE A 58 -1.79 9.95 16.67
CA ILE A 58 -0.38 9.78 17.05
C ILE A 58 -0.21 9.81 18.58
N THR A 59 -0.81 10.78 19.26
CA THR A 59 -0.75 10.88 20.73
C THR A 59 -1.34 9.64 21.40
N LEU A 60 -2.53 9.21 20.99
CA LEU A 60 -3.20 8.03 21.55
C LEU A 60 -2.39 6.76 21.31
N TYR A 61 -1.77 6.62 20.14
CA TYR A 61 -0.86 5.51 19.85
C TYR A 61 0.35 5.51 20.81
N LYS A 62 0.98 6.66 21.05
CA LYS A 62 2.10 6.81 21.98
C LYS A 62 1.69 6.51 23.44
N GLU A 63 0.43 6.76 23.79
CA GLU A 63 -0.16 6.38 25.09
C GLU A 63 -0.52 4.87 25.17
N GLY A 64 -0.36 4.10 24.10
CA GLY A 64 -0.74 2.69 24.03
C GLY A 64 -2.24 2.44 23.88
N LYS A 65 -3.04 3.48 23.64
CA LYS A 65 -4.49 3.40 23.42
C LYS A 65 -4.77 3.13 21.94
N TYR A 66 -4.49 1.90 21.50
CA TYR A 66 -4.50 1.55 20.08
C TYR A 66 -5.89 1.66 19.46
N GLU A 67 -6.95 1.25 20.16
CA GLU A 67 -8.33 1.34 19.66
C GLU A 67 -8.76 2.79 19.42
N ASP A 68 -8.50 3.68 20.38
CA ASP A 68 -8.81 5.11 20.24
C ASP A 68 -7.96 5.76 19.13
N ALA A 69 -6.68 5.36 19.02
CA ALA A 69 -5.81 5.80 17.94
C ALA A 69 -6.35 5.41 16.57
N LEU A 70 -6.85 4.18 16.42
CA LEU A 70 -7.47 3.71 15.18
C LEU A 70 -8.68 4.56 14.79
N GLU A 71 -9.53 4.94 15.73
CA GLU A 71 -10.70 5.79 15.45
C GLU A 71 -10.26 7.15 14.85
N GLN A 72 -9.27 7.79 15.45
CA GLN A 72 -8.79 9.10 14.97
C GLN A 72 -8.02 8.98 13.64
N LEU A 73 -7.20 7.93 13.48
CA LEU A 73 -6.45 7.68 12.25
C LEU A 73 -7.37 7.31 11.09
N GLN A 74 -8.47 6.59 11.32
CA GLN A 74 -9.49 6.34 10.31
C GLN A 74 -10.18 7.62 9.85
N LYS A 75 -10.46 8.57 10.76
CA LYS A 75 -10.96 9.91 10.39
C LYS A 75 -9.94 10.68 9.54
N ALA A 76 -8.65 10.58 9.86
CA ALA A 76 -7.59 11.19 9.05
C ALA A 76 -7.50 10.56 7.64
N VAL A 77 -7.57 9.23 7.56
CA VAL A 77 -7.61 8.50 6.28
C VAL A 77 -8.83 8.88 5.46
N ALA A 78 -10.00 9.11 6.08
CA ALA A 78 -11.18 9.55 5.35
C ALA A 78 -10.97 10.90 4.64
N ALA A 79 -10.19 11.81 5.23
CA ALA A 79 -9.86 13.10 4.64
C ALA A 79 -8.84 12.99 3.49
N ASN A 80 -7.78 12.18 3.65
CA ASN A 80 -6.85 11.86 2.59
C ASN A 80 -6.45 10.37 2.61
N PRO A 81 -7.13 9.53 1.82
CA PRO A 81 -6.92 8.07 1.87
C PRO A 81 -5.54 7.60 1.44
N ASN A 82 -4.79 8.44 0.71
CA ASN A 82 -3.46 8.10 0.20
C ASN A 82 -2.35 8.90 0.89
N ASP A 83 -2.65 9.58 2.01
CA ASP A 83 -1.60 10.24 2.79
C ASP A 83 -0.67 9.20 3.41
N ALA A 84 0.59 9.20 2.96
CA ALA A 84 1.56 8.18 3.36
C ALA A 84 1.86 8.22 4.86
N LEU A 85 1.97 9.42 5.46
CA LEU A 85 2.23 9.55 6.90
C LEU A 85 1.05 9.01 7.73
N THR A 86 -0.18 9.37 7.37
CA THR A 86 -1.38 8.88 8.05
C THR A 86 -1.50 7.35 7.96
N ASN A 87 -1.26 6.79 6.78
CA ASN A 87 -1.29 5.34 6.58
C ASN A 87 -0.14 4.62 7.33
N LEU A 88 1.01 5.28 7.50
CA LEU A 88 2.13 4.78 8.30
C LEU A 88 1.74 4.62 9.77
N TRP A 89 1.12 5.66 10.34
CA TRP A 89 0.61 5.63 11.73
C TRP A 89 -0.58 4.69 11.91
N LEU A 90 -1.48 4.61 10.93
CA LEU A 90 -2.58 3.64 10.94
C LEU A 90 -2.03 2.22 11.04
N GLY A 91 -1.00 1.88 10.26
CA GLY A 91 -0.37 0.56 10.33
C GLY A 91 0.27 0.29 11.68
N LEU A 92 0.96 1.27 12.28
CA LEU A 92 1.51 1.14 13.65
C LEU A 92 0.42 0.86 14.69
N ALA A 93 -0.70 1.59 14.65
CA ALA A 93 -1.83 1.37 15.55
C ALA A 93 -2.49 0.00 15.35
N LEU A 94 -2.62 -0.47 14.09
CA LEU A 94 -3.13 -1.80 13.76
C LEU A 94 -2.22 -2.91 14.30
N GLU A 95 -0.91 -2.76 14.16
CA GLU A 95 0.09 -3.69 14.70
C GLU A 95 0.06 -3.73 16.24
N GLY A 96 -0.05 -2.56 16.88
CA GLY A 96 -0.26 -2.43 18.32
C GLY A 96 -1.55 -3.14 18.80
N ASN A 97 -2.61 -3.04 18.00
CA ASN A 97 -3.88 -3.73 18.22
C ASN A 97 -3.89 -5.21 17.75
N LYS A 98 -2.72 -5.83 17.56
CA LYS A 98 -2.57 -7.24 17.16
C LYS A 98 -3.24 -7.59 15.83
N LYS A 99 -3.30 -6.64 14.89
CA LYS A 99 -3.81 -6.82 13.53
C LYS A 99 -2.68 -6.65 12.49
N PRO A 100 -1.67 -7.53 12.50
CA PRO A 100 -0.43 -7.34 11.72
C PRO A 100 -0.67 -7.27 10.20
N TYR A 101 -1.64 -8.03 9.70
CA TYR A 101 -1.91 -8.03 8.27
C TYR A 101 -2.71 -6.80 7.81
N GLU A 102 -3.60 -6.26 8.65
CA GLU A 102 -4.24 -4.97 8.37
C GLU A 102 -3.17 -3.85 8.40
N ALA A 103 -2.19 -3.96 9.29
CA ALA A 103 -1.06 -3.04 9.34
C ALA A 103 -0.25 -3.05 8.04
N MET A 104 0.07 -4.23 7.50
CA MET A 104 0.73 -4.38 6.21
C MET A 104 -0.04 -3.72 5.06
N ALA A 105 -1.38 -3.83 5.07
CA ALA A 105 -2.24 -3.19 4.07
C ALA A 105 -2.20 -1.65 4.16
N ALA A 106 -2.18 -1.09 5.38
CA ALA A 106 -2.01 0.34 5.60
C ALA A 106 -0.62 0.81 5.15
N TRP A 107 0.44 0.14 5.56
CA TRP A 107 1.82 0.44 5.17
C TRP A 107 2.06 0.38 3.67
N ARG A 108 1.35 -0.48 2.94
CA ARG A 108 1.38 -0.52 1.47
C ARG A 108 0.99 0.82 0.83
N LYS A 109 0.11 1.62 1.45
CA LYS A 109 -0.29 2.93 0.92
C LYS A 109 0.85 3.97 0.98
N CYS A 110 2.00 3.63 1.56
CA CYS A 110 3.23 4.44 1.51
C CYS A 110 4.01 4.26 0.20
N TYR A 111 3.66 3.29 -0.65
CA TYR A 111 4.37 2.97 -1.90
C TYR A 111 4.57 4.19 -2.80
N GLY A 112 5.79 4.35 -3.32
CA GLY A 112 6.19 5.47 -4.17
C GLY A 112 6.46 6.78 -3.42
N ASN A 113 6.32 6.81 -2.09
CA ASN A 113 6.75 7.94 -1.26
C ASN A 113 8.17 7.69 -0.75
N SER A 114 9.16 8.37 -1.32
CA SER A 114 10.57 8.15 -0.99
C SER A 114 10.93 8.32 0.49
N LYS A 115 10.16 9.12 1.24
CA LYS A 115 10.39 9.32 2.67
C LYS A 115 9.82 8.18 3.51
N TRP A 116 8.61 7.73 3.20
CA TRP A 116 7.84 6.82 4.06
C TRP A 116 7.83 5.37 3.60
N GLU A 117 8.05 5.11 2.31
CA GLU A 117 8.10 3.77 1.73
C GLU A 117 9.16 2.88 2.39
N PRO A 118 10.44 3.28 2.51
CA PRO A 118 11.43 2.39 3.10
C PRO A 118 11.20 2.16 4.60
N ILE A 119 10.60 3.14 5.29
CA ILE A 119 10.16 2.99 6.69
C ILE A 119 9.01 1.97 6.77
N ALA A 120 8.03 2.06 5.87
CA ALA A 120 6.92 1.12 5.80
C ALA A 120 7.40 -0.31 5.51
N ASP A 121 8.37 -0.48 4.60
CA ASP A 121 9.00 -1.78 4.32
C ASP A 121 9.73 -2.34 5.54
N TYR A 122 10.48 -1.50 6.24
CA TYR A 122 11.11 -1.90 7.50
C TYR A 122 10.09 -2.35 8.57
N LEU A 123 8.99 -1.62 8.75
CA LEU A 123 7.95 -2.01 9.70
C LEU A 123 7.26 -3.33 9.31
N LYS A 124 7.00 -3.54 8.01
CA LYS A 124 6.52 -4.84 7.49
C LYS A 124 7.51 -5.96 7.82
N ALA A 125 8.81 -5.74 7.66
CA ALA A 125 9.82 -6.73 7.98
C ALA A 125 9.78 -7.17 9.45
N LEU A 126 9.69 -6.20 10.37
CA LEU A 126 9.61 -6.49 11.81
C LEU A 126 8.33 -7.25 12.17
N SER A 127 7.20 -6.89 11.55
CA SER A 127 5.94 -7.62 11.73
C SER A 127 6.05 -9.07 11.25
N TRP A 128 6.63 -9.30 10.07
CA TRP A 128 6.87 -10.66 9.56
C TRP A 128 7.84 -11.48 10.41
N TRP A 129 8.89 -10.85 10.92
CA TRP A 129 9.82 -11.49 11.84
C TRP A 129 9.11 -11.93 13.12
N LYS A 130 8.27 -11.06 13.71
CA LYS A 130 7.45 -11.36 14.90
C LYS A 130 6.44 -12.49 14.64
N LEU A 131 5.97 -12.64 13.40
CA LEU A 131 5.15 -13.77 12.96
C LEU A 131 5.95 -15.06 12.71
N GLY A 132 7.27 -15.05 12.85
CA GLY A 132 8.15 -16.19 12.64
C GLY A 132 8.54 -16.43 11.18
N ASN A 133 8.17 -15.54 10.25
CA ASN A 133 8.56 -15.64 8.84
C ASN A 133 9.84 -14.86 8.55
N THR A 134 10.97 -15.47 8.89
CA THR A 134 12.31 -14.90 8.70
C THR A 134 12.62 -14.54 7.24
N ASN A 135 12.15 -15.35 6.28
CA ASN A 135 12.40 -15.09 4.86
C ASN A 135 11.70 -13.83 4.37
N ASP A 136 10.42 -13.65 4.73
CA ASP A 136 9.68 -12.45 4.38
C ASP A 136 10.27 -11.22 5.07
N ALA A 137 10.66 -11.34 6.34
CA ALA A 137 11.37 -10.29 7.05
C ALA A 137 12.64 -9.83 6.28
N ILE A 138 13.50 -10.76 5.86
CA ILE A 138 14.71 -10.44 5.08
C ILE A 138 14.34 -9.76 3.75
N ASN A 139 13.29 -10.22 3.07
CA ASN A 139 12.85 -9.63 1.80
C ASN A 139 12.46 -8.16 1.97
N TYR A 140 11.64 -7.84 2.98
CA TYR A 140 11.25 -6.46 3.25
C TYR A 140 12.39 -5.59 3.77
N LEU A 141 13.37 -6.16 4.48
CA LEU A 141 14.58 -5.43 4.84
C LEU A 141 15.42 -5.07 3.61
N ASN A 142 15.46 -5.92 2.59
CA ASN A 142 16.08 -5.57 1.31
C ASN A 142 15.27 -4.50 0.57
N ASP A 143 13.94 -4.57 0.59
CA ASP A 143 13.08 -3.53 -0.01
C ASP A 143 13.28 -2.17 0.66
N ALA A 144 13.41 -2.14 1.98
CA ALA A 144 13.71 -0.93 2.73
C ALA A 144 15.08 -0.29 2.39
N LEU A 145 15.92 -0.96 1.59
CA LEU A 145 17.23 -0.48 1.13
C LEU A 145 17.23 -0.12 -0.36
N VAL A 146 16.08 -0.13 -1.02
CA VAL A 146 15.93 0.23 -2.42
C VAL A 146 14.72 1.13 -2.62
N ASN A 147 14.87 2.19 -3.39
CA ASN A 147 13.75 2.99 -3.87
C ASN A 147 13.07 2.22 -5.02
N LEU A 148 11.90 1.66 -4.79
CA LEU A 148 11.22 0.81 -5.78
C LEU A 148 10.77 1.57 -7.04
N LYS A 149 10.72 2.91 -7.02
CA LYS A 149 10.35 3.71 -8.19
C LYS A 149 11.44 3.71 -9.26
N ASP A 150 12.71 3.78 -8.85
CA ASP A 150 13.86 3.91 -9.77
C ASP A 150 14.97 2.87 -9.51
N SER A 151 14.70 1.90 -8.63
CA SER A 151 15.60 0.82 -8.22
C SER A 151 16.92 1.31 -7.64
N LYS A 152 17.00 2.57 -7.17
CA LYS A 152 18.24 3.10 -6.59
C LYS A 152 18.42 2.63 -5.16
N PRO A 153 19.66 2.32 -4.73
CA PRO A 153 19.95 2.06 -3.34
C PRO A 153 19.59 3.24 -2.44
N VAL A 154 19.13 2.89 -1.25
CA VAL A 154 18.78 3.82 -0.19
C VAL A 154 19.58 3.46 1.05
N ASP A 155 20.24 4.44 1.64
CA ASP A 155 20.91 4.27 2.93
C ASP A 155 19.87 4.39 4.05
N PHE A 156 19.46 3.23 4.58
CA PHE A 156 18.57 3.14 5.73
C PHE A 156 19.16 2.24 6.81
N LYS A 157 19.90 2.87 7.73
CA LYS A 157 20.63 2.19 8.81
C LYS A 157 19.78 1.20 9.64
N PRO A 158 18.55 1.53 10.09
CA PRO A 158 17.72 0.58 10.83
C PRO A 158 17.45 -0.74 10.07
N ALA A 159 17.24 -0.67 8.76
CA ALA A 159 17.04 -1.86 7.94
C ALA A 159 18.34 -2.68 7.78
N LYS A 160 19.50 -2.02 7.61
CA LYS A 160 20.81 -2.70 7.57
C LYS A 160 21.10 -3.46 8.87
N GLU A 161 20.88 -2.82 10.02
CA GLU A 161 21.13 -3.40 11.35
C GLU A 161 20.18 -4.57 11.63
N ALA A 162 18.87 -4.39 11.42
CA ALA A 162 17.91 -5.46 11.57
C ALA A 162 18.23 -6.64 10.64
N MET A 163 18.67 -6.37 9.41
CA MET A 163 19.04 -7.45 8.48
C MET A 163 20.22 -8.28 8.97
N GLN A 164 21.23 -7.64 9.58
CA GLN A 164 22.35 -8.37 10.19
C GLN A 164 21.87 -9.25 11.35
N GLN A 165 21.01 -8.70 12.23
CA GLN A 165 20.47 -9.44 13.37
C GLN A 165 19.62 -10.63 12.93
N VAL A 166 18.69 -10.44 11.98
CA VAL A 166 17.85 -11.51 11.45
C VAL A 166 18.71 -12.63 10.82
N LYS A 167 19.72 -12.27 10.03
CA LYS A 167 20.66 -13.24 9.43
C LYS A 167 21.51 -13.98 10.46
N ALA A 168 21.82 -13.33 11.58
CA ALA A 168 22.54 -13.94 12.69
C ALA A 168 21.64 -14.76 13.63
N GLY A 169 20.33 -14.87 13.34
CA GLY A 169 19.36 -15.53 14.22
C GLY A 169 19.10 -14.78 15.52
N GLN A 170 19.47 -13.50 15.58
CA GLN A 170 19.29 -12.64 16.75
C GLN A 170 17.92 -11.96 16.73
N ALA A 171 17.47 -11.52 17.90
CA ALA A 171 16.27 -10.71 18.02
C ALA A 171 16.46 -9.34 17.38
N VAL A 172 15.48 -8.89 16.61
CA VAL A 172 15.41 -7.51 16.13
C VAL A 172 14.76 -6.61 17.17
N PRO A 173 15.08 -5.30 17.20
CA PRO A 173 14.44 -4.38 18.11
C PRO A 173 12.91 -4.42 17.94
N PRO A 174 12.15 -4.44 19.04
CA PRO A 174 10.70 -4.52 18.97
C PRO A 174 10.13 -3.29 18.25
N LEU A 175 9.03 -3.48 17.52
CA LEU A 175 8.29 -2.40 16.84
C LEU A 175 8.00 -1.20 17.75
N SER A 176 7.80 -1.43 19.06
CA SER A 176 7.57 -0.38 20.05
C SER A 176 8.74 0.58 20.25
N GLN A 177 9.99 0.15 19.99
CA GLN A 177 11.15 1.04 20.02
C GLN A 177 11.18 2.00 18.82
N TRP A 178 10.40 1.70 17.77
CA TRP A 178 10.24 2.51 16.57
C TRP A 178 8.84 3.15 16.48
N ALA A 179 8.08 3.09 17.57
CA ALA A 179 6.78 3.72 17.75
C ALA A 179 6.83 5.25 17.64
N ASP A 180 8.02 5.84 17.78
CA ASP A 180 8.24 7.23 17.48
C ASP A 180 8.97 7.39 16.15
N LEU A 181 8.22 7.64 15.07
CA LEU A 181 8.81 7.82 13.74
C LEU A 181 9.88 8.93 13.69
N SER A 182 9.91 9.86 14.66
CA SER A 182 10.98 10.86 14.73
C SER A 182 12.35 10.29 15.10
N THR A 183 12.43 9.08 15.68
CA THR A 183 13.70 8.40 15.96
C THR A 183 14.23 7.65 14.74
N LEU A 184 13.38 7.42 13.73
CA LEU A 184 13.78 6.87 12.45
C LEU A 184 14.29 8.00 11.55
N THR A 185 15.61 8.05 11.34
CA THR A 185 16.19 8.95 10.35
C THR A 185 15.62 8.61 8.97
N ALA A 186 15.12 9.63 8.26
CA ALA A 186 14.61 9.44 6.92
C ALA A 186 15.68 8.79 6.03
N PRO A 187 15.32 7.79 5.21
CA PRO A 187 16.25 7.14 4.31
C PRO A 187 16.90 8.14 3.34
N GLN A 188 18.21 8.05 3.13
CA GLN A 188 18.95 8.95 2.22
C GLN A 188 19.22 8.24 0.89
N VAL A 189 18.98 8.92 -0.24
CA VAL A 189 19.33 8.36 -1.55
C VAL A 189 20.83 8.42 -1.72
N GLU A 190 21.46 7.28 -2.02
CA GLU A 190 22.90 7.27 -2.29
C GLU A 190 23.16 7.97 -3.64
N GLU A 191 23.85 9.11 -3.62
CA GLU A 191 24.35 9.73 -4.85
C GLU A 191 25.49 8.88 -5.40
N GLN A 192 25.31 8.34 -6.61
CA GLN A 192 26.38 7.67 -7.32
C GLN A 192 27.50 8.68 -7.60
N THR A 193 28.60 8.58 -6.86
CA THR A 193 29.85 9.26 -7.23
C THR A 193 30.33 8.65 -8.54
N THR A 194 30.22 9.41 -9.63
CA THR A 194 30.79 9.04 -10.93
C THR A 194 32.30 8.92 -10.79
N VAL A 195 32.82 7.69 -10.76
CA VAL A 195 34.25 7.44 -10.96
C VAL A 195 34.56 7.78 -12.42
N PRO A 196 35.52 8.66 -12.73
CA PRO A 196 35.83 9.01 -14.11
C PRO A 196 36.42 7.79 -14.82
N VAL A 197 35.72 7.32 -15.86
CA VAL A 197 36.18 6.26 -16.75
C VAL A 197 37.43 6.76 -17.47
N LYS A 198 38.59 6.15 -17.19
CA LYS A 198 39.78 6.29 -18.04
C LYS A 198 39.52 5.57 -19.36
N ASN A 199 39.35 6.35 -20.43
CA ASN A 199 39.32 5.86 -21.80
C ASN A 199 40.63 5.15 -22.14
N ASN A 200 40.53 3.98 -22.78
CA ASN A 200 41.58 3.46 -23.65
C ASN A 200 40.94 2.63 -24.80
N PRO A 201 41.61 2.51 -25.96
CA PRO A 201 40.97 2.59 -27.25
C PRO A 201 40.70 1.24 -27.92
N THR A 202 39.84 1.33 -28.94
CA THR A 202 39.34 0.31 -29.86
C THR A 202 40.40 -0.46 -30.66
N LYS A 203 40.14 -1.77 -30.82
CA LYS A 203 40.56 -2.67 -31.92
C LYS A 203 39.59 -3.86 -31.87
N GLY A 204 39.05 -4.47 -32.91
CA GLY A 204 39.14 -4.37 -34.36
C GLY A 204 38.16 -5.43 -34.91
N THR A 205 37.63 -5.18 -36.09
CA THR A 205 36.66 -5.94 -36.92
C THR A 205 37.02 -7.39 -37.25
N THR A 206 35.99 -8.25 -37.43
CA THR A 206 35.81 -9.13 -38.63
C THR A 206 34.37 -9.72 -38.75
N ASP A 207 33.68 -9.32 -39.82
CA ASP A 207 32.81 -10.02 -40.80
C ASP A 207 31.76 -11.12 -40.48
N ARG A 208 30.48 -10.78 -40.80
CA ARG A 208 29.39 -11.42 -41.62
C ARG A 208 29.19 -12.96 -41.68
N PRO A 209 27.97 -13.50 -42.00
CA PRO A 209 26.93 -12.90 -42.87
C PRO A 209 25.44 -13.03 -42.47
N ALA A 210 24.62 -12.19 -43.12
CA ALA A 210 23.17 -12.21 -43.14
C ALA A 210 22.58 -13.30 -44.07
N LYS A 211 21.41 -13.84 -43.69
CA LYS A 211 20.31 -14.34 -44.56
C LYS A 211 19.03 -14.42 -43.69
N THR A 212 18.04 -13.56 -43.95
CA THR A 212 16.83 -13.72 -44.79
C THR A 212 15.56 -13.76 -43.93
N ASP A 213 14.83 -12.65 -44.01
CA ASP A 213 13.38 -12.50 -44.06
C ASP A 213 12.51 -13.66 -43.55
N ASN A 214 11.74 -13.37 -42.48
CA ASN A 214 10.31 -13.68 -42.57
C ASN A 214 9.47 -12.58 -41.89
N LYS A 215 8.68 -11.94 -42.74
CA LYS A 215 7.63 -10.98 -42.41
C LYS A 215 6.55 -11.71 -41.60
N ASN A 216 6.19 -11.19 -40.43
CA ASN A 216 4.77 -11.11 -40.12
C ASN A 216 4.47 -9.89 -39.24
N THR A 217 4.08 -8.84 -39.94
CA THR A 217 3.34 -7.68 -39.47
C THR A 217 2.06 -8.09 -38.74
N SER A 218 1.87 -7.60 -37.53
CA SER A 218 0.57 -6.98 -37.22
C SER A 218 0.75 -5.86 -36.21
N THR A 219 0.41 -4.68 -36.71
CA THR A 219 0.48 -3.36 -36.10
C THR A 219 -0.52 -3.22 -34.97
N ASN A 220 0.01 -2.76 -33.85
CA ASN A 220 -0.69 -2.06 -32.78
C ASN A 220 -1.45 -0.85 -33.36
N THR A 221 -2.76 -0.76 -33.16
CA THR A 221 -3.47 0.53 -33.11
C THR A 221 -4.53 0.47 -32.01
N ASN A 222 -4.38 1.37 -31.04
CA ASN A 222 -5.39 1.69 -30.04
C ASN A 222 -6.61 2.31 -30.73
N THR A 223 -7.82 1.92 -30.33
CA THR A 223 -8.94 2.86 -30.30
C THR A 223 -9.86 2.52 -29.12
N THR A 224 -9.98 3.48 -28.23
CA THR A 224 -11.08 3.69 -27.29
C THR A 224 -12.44 3.40 -27.94
N ASN A 225 -13.29 2.63 -27.27
CA ASN A 225 -14.73 2.90 -27.24
C ASN A 225 -15.37 2.20 -26.04
N ASN A 226 -15.90 3.04 -25.15
CA ASN A 226 -17.03 2.68 -24.29
C ASN A 226 -18.15 2.23 -25.22
N ASP A 227 -18.55 0.96 -25.15
CA ASP A 227 -19.93 0.57 -25.38
C ASP A 227 -20.20 -0.82 -24.83
N LYS A 228 -21.36 -0.92 -24.19
CA LYS A 228 -21.95 -2.14 -23.64
C LYS A 228 -21.93 -3.25 -24.69
N LYS A 229 -21.31 -4.37 -24.36
CA LYS A 229 -21.67 -5.67 -24.94
C LYS A 229 -21.68 -6.72 -23.84
N GLU A 230 -22.88 -7.05 -23.40
CA GLU A 230 -23.16 -8.34 -22.78
C GLU A 230 -22.60 -9.44 -23.68
N VAL A 231 -21.77 -10.29 -23.08
CA VAL A 231 -21.25 -11.48 -23.74
C VAL A 231 -22.17 -12.65 -23.36
N GLU A 232 -23.12 -12.98 -24.23
CA GLU A 232 -23.71 -14.32 -24.34
C GLU A 232 -23.00 -15.04 -25.49
N ALA A 233 -22.65 -16.33 -25.46
CA ALA A 233 -22.79 -17.37 -24.47
C ALA A 233 -21.70 -18.43 -24.71
N ALA A 234 -20.99 -18.83 -23.66
CA ALA A 234 -20.50 -20.20 -23.54
C ALA A 234 -21.52 -20.93 -22.67
N SER A 235 -21.82 -22.19 -22.96
CA SER A 235 -22.81 -23.02 -22.26
C SER A 235 -22.52 -23.13 -20.74
N VAL A 236 -23.03 -22.19 -19.96
CA VAL A 236 -22.98 -22.23 -18.49
C VAL A 236 -24.23 -22.96 -17.99
N LEU A 237 -24.05 -24.13 -17.40
CA LEU A 237 -25.14 -24.83 -16.71
C LEU A 237 -25.83 -23.86 -15.73
N PRO A 238 -27.17 -23.79 -15.70
CA PRO A 238 -27.87 -22.96 -14.72
C PRO A 238 -27.42 -23.37 -13.31
N GLY A 239 -27.07 -22.39 -12.49
CA GLY A 239 -26.75 -22.59 -11.08
C GLY A 239 -28.02 -22.66 -10.24
N ALA A 240 -27.86 -23.06 -8.98
CA ALA A 240 -28.92 -23.07 -7.98
C ALA A 240 -29.20 -21.66 -7.44
N THR A 241 -30.39 -21.48 -6.86
CA THR A 241 -30.71 -20.29 -6.05
C THR A 241 -29.91 -20.35 -4.74
N PRO A 242 -29.04 -19.36 -4.44
CA PRO A 242 -28.22 -19.36 -3.23
C PRO A 242 -29.02 -18.99 -1.97
N LYS A 243 -28.54 -19.45 -0.80
CA LYS A 243 -28.90 -18.81 0.47
C LYS A 243 -28.23 -17.45 0.60
N ALA A 244 -29.00 -16.46 1.07
CA ALA A 244 -28.49 -15.16 1.50
C ALA A 244 -27.65 -15.30 2.78
N GLY A 245 -26.59 -14.51 2.90
CA GLY A 245 -25.68 -14.52 4.05
C GLY A 245 -24.22 -14.77 3.66
N LYS A 246 -23.40 -15.15 4.64
CA LYS A 246 -21.95 -15.32 4.49
C LYS A 246 -21.59 -16.66 3.86
N TRP A 247 -20.56 -16.61 3.02
CA TRP A 247 -19.97 -17.75 2.36
C TRP A 247 -18.45 -17.77 2.58
N LEU A 248 -17.94 -18.95 2.91
CA LEU A 248 -16.52 -19.21 3.08
C LEU A 248 -16.01 -20.07 1.93
N ALA A 249 -15.01 -19.59 1.22
CA ALA A 249 -14.37 -20.29 0.13
C ALA A 249 -13.02 -20.89 0.54
N VAL A 250 -12.75 -22.09 0.05
CA VAL A 250 -11.50 -22.83 0.16
C VAL A 250 -10.81 -22.77 -1.19
N VAL A 251 -9.61 -22.21 -1.23
CA VAL A 251 -8.80 -22.12 -2.44
C VAL A 251 -7.98 -23.40 -2.60
N SER A 252 -8.05 -24.04 -3.78
CA SER A 252 -7.43 -25.36 -4.01
C SER A 252 -6.05 -25.32 -4.63
N ASN A 253 -5.69 -24.24 -5.33
CA ASN A 253 -4.39 -24.03 -5.98
C ASN A 253 -3.65 -22.79 -5.48
N GLY A 254 -4.08 -22.26 -4.33
CA GLY A 254 -3.47 -21.12 -3.63
C GLY A 254 -2.46 -21.60 -2.59
N TYR A 255 -1.98 -20.66 -1.80
CA TYR A 255 -1.09 -20.94 -0.69
C TYR A 255 -1.86 -21.41 0.54
N LYS A 256 -1.19 -22.20 1.40
CA LYS A 256 -1.77 -22.64 2.67
C LYS A 256 -2.08 -21.40 3.52
N GLY A 257 -3.34 -21.28 3.95
CA GLY A 257 -3.81 -20.15 4.76
C GLY A 257 -4.53 -19.05 3.98
N ASP A 258 -4.59 -19.13 2.64
CA ASP A 258 -5.43 -18.25 1.84
C ASP A 258 -6.91 -18.39 2.26
N LYS A 259 -7.56 -17.27 2.54
CA LYS A 259 -8.98 -17.16 2.89
C LYS A 259 -9.67 -16.28 1.86
N LEU A 260 -10.81 -16.75 1.38
CA LEU A 260 -11.69 -16.01 0.49
C LEU A 260 -13.10 -16.06 1.07
N THR A 261 -13.71 -14.91 1.32
CA THR A 261 -15.07 -14.77 1.83
C THR A 261 -15.88 -13.85 0.93
N PHE A 262 -17.19 -14.05 0.93
CA PHE A 262 -18.13 -13.15 0.30
C PHE A 262 -19.52 -13.28 0.94
N THR A 263 -20.38 -12.32 0.67
CA THR A 263 -21.78 -12.31 1.14
C THR A 263 -22.71 -12.36 -0.08
N VAL A 264 -23.82 -13.09 0.07
CA VAL A 264 -24.94 -13.04 -0.86
C VAL A 264 -26.02 -12.15 -0.25
N SER A 265 -26.49 -11.15 -1.00
CA SER A 265 -27.51 -10.20 -0.55
C SER A 265 -28.81 -10.89 -0.12
N ALA A 266 -29.61 -10.23 0.71
CA ALA A 266 -30.85 -10.77 1.27
C ALA A 266 -31.83 -11.32 0.20
N ASP A 267 -31.86 -10.72 -0.99
CA ASP A 267 -32.69 -11.15 -2.11
C ASP A 267 -32.06 -12.24 -2.99
N GLY A 268 -30.83 -12.67 -2.69
CA GLY A 268 -30.09 -13.66 -3.47
C GLY A 268 -29.56 -13.15 -4.81
N LYS A 269 -29.70 -11.85 -5.12
CA LYS A 269 -29.42 -11.30 -6.47
C LYS A 269 -28.04 -10.67 -6.61
N ARG A 270 -27.29 -10.49 -5.53
CA ARG A 270 -25.97 -9.88 -5.58
C ARG A 270 -24.97 -10.63 -4.73
N VAL A 271 -23.72 -10.61 -5.17
CA VAL A 271 -22.55 -10.92 -4.35
C VAL A 271 -21.90 -9.60 -3.92
N GLU A 272 -21.55 -9.52 -2.65
CA GLU A 272 -21.00 -8.32 -1.99
C GLU A 272 -19.94 -8.71 -0.95
N ASN A 273 -19.18 -7.73 -0.45
CA ASN A 273 -18.16 -7.91 0.59
C ASN A 273 -17.17 -9.05 0.29
N VAL A 274 -16.63 -9.05 -0.93
CA VAL A 274 -15.62 -10.04 -1.32
C VAL A 274 -14.30 -9.69 -0.65
N GLU A 275 -13.81 -10.55 0.24
CA GLU A 275 -12.53 -10.35 0.91
C GLU A 275 -11.59 -11.51 0.58
N PHE A 276 -10.38 -11.17 0.16
CA PHE A 276 -9.30 -12.14 -0.01
C PHE A 276 -8.15 -11.78 0.93
N ILE A 277 -7.75 -12.76 1.72
CA ILE A 277 -6.60 -12.73 2.61
C ILE A 277 -5.70 -13.85 2.14
N GLY A 278 -4.59 -13.54 1.52
CA GLY A 278 -3.74 -14.60 1.01
C GLY A 278 -2.49 -14.09 0.35
N ASN A 279 -1.73 -15.03 -0.19
CA ASN A 279 -0.42 -14.76 -0.78
C ASN A 279 -0.57 -14.24 -2.22
N TRP A 280 0.14 -13.18 -2.52
CA TRP A 280 0.22 -12.54 -3.82
C TRP A 280 1.64 -12.64 -4.31
N ARG A 281 1.83 -13.01 -5.57
CA ARG A 281 3.16 -13.04 -6.15
C ARG A 281 3.47 -11.75 -6.86
N SER A 282 4.66 -11.24 -6.64
CA SER A 282 5.23 -10.16 -7.44
C SER A 282 5.87 -10.67 -8.72
N ARG A 283 6.21 -9.75 -9.64
CA ARG A 283 6.95 -10.08 -10.88
C ARG A 283 8.31 -10.73 -10.63
N SER A 284 8.92 -10.49 -9.47
CA SER A 284 10.17 -11.12 -9.05
C SER A 284 9.94 -12.45 -8.31
N SER A 285 8.75 -13.04 -8.44
CA SER A 285 8.34 -14.29 -7.79
C SER A 285 8.29 -14.24 -6.25
N ARG A 286 8.37 -13.05 -5.64
CA ARG A 286 8.20 -12.88 -4.19
C ARG A 286 6.74 -13.00 -3.81
N THR A 287 6.44 -13.70 -2.71
CA THR A 287 5.10 -13.79 -2.14
C THR A 287 4.92 -12.76 -1.03
N GLU A 288 3.80 -12.06 -1.03
CA GLU A 288 3.37 -11.14 0.04
C GLU A 288 1.94 -11.49 0.43
N VAL A 289 1.64 -11.62 1.73
CA VAL A 289 0.25 -11.74 2.17
C VAL A 289 -0.40 -10.37 2.15
N LEU A 290 -1.43 -10.21 1.32
CA LEU A 290 -2.23 -9.00 1.26
C LEU A 290 -3.63 -9.26 1.79
N ILE A 291 -4.15 -8.26 2.52
CA ILE A 291 -5.44 -8.28 3.20
C ILE A 291 -6.18 -6.98 2.89
N ASN A 292 -7.52 -7.07 2.78
CA ASN A 292 -8.44 -5.93 2.71
C ASN A 292 -8.06 -4.90 1.65
N LEU A 293 -7.52 -5.38 0.53
CA LEU A 293 -7.27 -4.53 -0.63
C LEU A 293 -8.60 -4.15 -1.25
N ASP A 294 -8.75 -2.87 -1.62
CA ASP A 294 -9.93 -2.23 -2.22
C ASP A 294 -10.84 -3.24 -2.99
N PRO A 295 -11.85 -3.83 -2.31
CA PRO A 295 -12.60 -4.96 -2.85
C PRO A 295 -13.51 -4.54 -4.02
N PRO A 296 -13.93 -5.49 -4.87
CA PRO A 296 -14.84 -5.17 -5.97
C PRO A 296 -16.17 -4.64 -5.44
N ASN A 297 -16.78 -3.70 -6.16
CA ASN A 297 -18.15 -3.26 -5.88
C ASN A 297 -19.12 -4.46 -6.00
N PRO A 298 -20.28 -4.43 -5.32
CA PRO A 298 -21.29 -5.49 -5.46
C PRO A 298 -21.68 -5.73 -6.92
N PHE A 299 -21.95 -6.98 -7.29
CA PHE A 299 -22.29 -7.38 -8.66
C PHE A 299 -23.38 -8.46 -8.70
N GLY A 300 -24.04 -8.58 -9.85
CA GLY A 300 -25.27 -9.37 -9.99
C GLY A 300 -25.05 -10.88 -10.07
N VAL A 301 -26.05 -11.60 -9.58
CA VAL A 301 -26.25 -13.04 -9.76
C VAL A 301 -27.39 -13.24 -10.75
N SER A 302 -27.16 -14.03 -11.80
CA SER A 302 -28.15 -14.38 -12.82
C SER A 302 -28.21 -15.89 -13.00
N LYS A 303 -29.39 -16.48 -12.81
CA LYS A 303 -29.61 -17.94 -12.94
C LYS A 303 -28.56 -18.78 -12.16
N GLY A 304 -28.26 -18.37 -10.93
CA GLY A 304 -27.28 -19.02 -10.05
C GLY A 304 -25.81 -18.87 -10.46
N ASN A 305 -25.52 -18.01 -11.45
CA ASN A 305 -24.17 -17.70 -11.93
C ASN A 305 -23.82 -16.24 -11.64
N PHE A 306 -22.54 -15.95 -11.47
CA PHE A 306 -22.04 -14.58 -11.34
C PHE A 306 -20.66 -14.43 -11.97
N SER A 307 -20.39 -13.25 -12.50
CA SER A 307 -19.10 -12.88 -13.08
C SER A 307 -18.88 -11.39 -12.89
N ALA A 308 -17.73 -11.04 -12.32
CA ALA A 308 -17.33 -9.67 -12.13
C ALA A 308 -15.90 -9.48 -12.62
N VAL A 309 -15.73 -8.53 -13.53
CA VAL A 309 -14.43 -8.02 -13.92
C VAL A 309 -14.43 -6.52 -13.63
N GLN A 310 -13.69 -6.09 -12.62
CA GLN A 310 -13.74 -4.71 -12.13
C GLN A 310 -12.34 -4.11 -12.02
N ARG A 311 -12.23 -2.81 -12.33
CA ARG A 311 -11.00 -2.04 -12.12
C ARG A 311 -11.28 -0.93 -11.11
N VAL A 312 -10.41 -0.82 -10.11
CA VAL A 312 -10.42 0.28 -9.15
C VAL A 312 -9.28 1.21 -9.53
N GLU A 313 -9.60 2.31 -10.22
CA GLU A 313 -8.59 3.23 -10.75
C GLU A 313 -7.69 3.81 -9.65
N LYS A 314 -8.29 4.17 -8.50
CA LYS A 314 -7.59 4.78 -7.36
C LYS A 314 -6.46 3.91 -6.81
N SER A 315 -6.66 2.60 -6.74
CA SER A 315 -5.66 1.63 -6.29
C SER A 315 -4.96 0.91 -7.45
N ARG A 316 -5.30 1.25 -8.69
CA ARG A 316 -4.84 0.57 -9.91
C ARG A 316 -5.04 -0.94 -9.82
N MET A 317 -6.11 -1.40 -9.17
CA MET A 317 -6.38 -2.82 -8.98
C MET A 317 -7.37 -3.34 -10.02
N TRP A 318 -7.23 -4.60 -10.36
CA TRP A 318 -8.13 -5.32 -11.25
C TRP A 318 -8.52 -6.65 -10.61
N TRP A 319 -9.83 -6.92 -10.60
CA TRP A 319 -10.46 -8.09 -10.03
C TRP A 319 -11.15 -8.89 -11.12
N GLU A 320 -11.03 -10.21 -11.05
CA GLU A 320 -11.87 -11.19 -11.75
C GLU A 320 -12.43 -12.16 -10.70
N PHE A 321 -13.74 -12.14 -10.49
CA PHE A 321 -14.40 -13.07 -9.59
C PHE A 321 -15.60 -13.70 -10.30
N ILE A 322 -15.48 -15.00 -10.56
CA ILE A 322 -16.40 -15.77 -11.38
C ILE A 322 -16.82 -16.97 -10.56
N GLY A 323 -18.11 -17.27 -10.53
CA GLY A 323 -18.60 -18.43 -9.82
C GLY A 323 -20.01 -18.86 -10.19
N ARG A 324 -20.35 -20.04 -9.70
CA ARG A 324 -21.67 -20.65 -9.84
C ARG A 324 -22.06 -21.28 -8.51
N PHE A 325 -23.30 -21.05 -8.11
CA PHE A 325 -23.92 -21.79 -7.02
C PHE A 325 -24.32 -23.18 -7.52
N THR A 326 -23.70 -24.23 -6.99
CA THR A 326 -23.98 -25.62 -7.36
C THR A 326 -25.17 -26.18 -6.57
N THR A 327 -25.37 -25.68 -5.35
CA THR A 327 -26.57 -25.90 -4.53
C THR A 327 -26.91 -24.61 -3.78
N ALA A 328 -28.00 -24.61 -3.01
CA ALA A 328 -28.33 -23.48 -2.14
C ALA A 328 -27.24 -23.15 -1.09
N THR A 329 -26.31 -24.07 -0.82
CA THR A 329 -25.27 -23.94 0.21
C THR A 329 -23.86 -24.26 -0.29
N SER A 330 -23.68 -24.51 -1.59
CA SER A 330 -22.39 -24.83 -2.20
C SER A 330 -22.18 -24.02 -3.47
N ALA A 331 -20.96 -23.56 -3.68
CA ALA A 331 -20.56 -22.82 -4.88
C ALA A 331 -19.14 -23.20 -5.29
N GLU A 332 -18.79 -22.89 -6.53
CA GLU A 332 -17.44 -23.08 -7.07
C GLU A 332 -17.12 -21.97 -8.07
N GLY A 333 -15.83 -21.74 -8.31
CA GLY A 333 -15.44 -20.76 -9.30
C GLY A 333 -13.95 -20.45 -9.34
N SER A 334 -13.65 -19.28 -9.88
CA SER A 334 -12.31 -18.74 -9.93
C SER A 334 -12.25 -17.30 -9.42
N TYR A 335 -11.13 -16.96 -8.82
CA TYR A 335 -10.82 -15.63 -8.31
C TYR A 335 -9.43 -15.25 -8.81
N ARG A 336 -9.26 -14.03 -9.29
CA ARG A 336 -7.96 -13.44 -9.53
C ARG A 336 -8.03 -11.98 -9.15
N CYS A 337 -6.99 -11.51 -8.48
CA CYS A 337 -6.79 -10.09 -8.35
C CYS A 337 -5.34 -9.74 -8.67
N ALA A 338 -5.15 -8.62 -9.34
CA ALA A 338 -3.85 -8.14 -9.76
C ALA A 338 -3.82 -6.62 -9.78
N PHE A 339 -2.63 -6.05 -9.59
CA PHE A 339 -2.40 -4.63 -9.87
C PHE A 339 -2.26 -4.44 -11.39
N ALA A 340 -2.77 -3.33 -11.92
CA ALA A 340 -2.73 -2.98 -13.35
C ALA A 340 -1.30 -2.81 -13.88
N GLY A 341 -0.32 -2.56 -12.98
CA GLY A 341 1.11 -2.60 -13.29
C GLY A 341 1.71 -4.01 -13.29
N GLY A 342 0.92 -5.05 -13.00
CA GLY A 342 1.33 -6.44 -12.83
C GLY A 342 2.32 -6.67 -11.69
N GLU A 343 2.46 -5.70 -10.77
CA GLU A 343 3.44 -5.70 -9.69
C GLU A 343 3.18 -6.83 -8.71
N TYR A 344 1.90 -7.12 -8.41
CA TYR A 344 1.43 -8.26 -7.61
C TYR A 344 0.18 -8.87 -8.24
N ASP A 345 0.08 -10.20 -8.19
CA ASP A 345 -1.01 -11.01 -8.77
C ASP A 345 -1.23 -12.25 -7.91
N THR A 346 -2.49 -12.59 -7.64
CA THR A 346 -2.83 -13.85 -6.96
C THR A 346 -2.71 -15.08 -7.86
N TYR A 347 -2.52 -14.87 -9.17
CA TYR A 347 -2.89 -15.80 -10.24
C TYR A 347 -4.37 -16.18 -10.17
N LYS A 348 -4.81 -16.96 -11.16
CA LYS A 348 -6.16 -17.50 -11.18
C LYS A 348 -6.29 -18.61 -10.12
N LEU A 349 -6.85 -18.24 -8.99
CA LEU A 349 -7.21 -19.11 -7.89
C LEU A 349 -8.52 -19.84 -8.21
N LYS A 350 -8.54 -21.15 -8.00
CA LYS A 350 -9.73 -22.00 -8.06
C LYS A 350 -10.25 -22.18 -6.65
N TRP A 351 -11.56 -22.08 -6.46
CA TRP A 351 -12.16 -22.17 -5.14
C TRP A 351 -13.47 -22.95 -5.16
N THR A 352 -13.79 -23.56 -4.02
CA THR A 352 -15.12 -24.06 -3.67
C THR A 352 -15.59 -23.35 -2.41
N ALA A 353 -16.88 -23.08 -2.27
CA ALA A 353 -17.42 -22.34 -1.14
C ALA A 353 -18.61 -23.03 -0.50
N LYS A 354 -18.76 -22.80 0.80
CA LYS A 354 -19.90 -23.24 1.61
C LYS A 354 -20.57 -22.06 2.28
N TYR A 355 -21.90 -22.14 2.36
CA TYR A 355 -22.69 -21.22 3.18
C TYR A 355 -22.39 -21.45 4.67
N VAL A 356 -22.15 -20.36 5.42
CA VAL A 356 -21.78 -20.43 6.84
C VAL A 356 -22.74 -19.70 7.78
N GLY A 357 -23.81 -19.09 7.27
CA GLY A 357 -24.86 -18.46 8.09
C GLY A 357 -25.26 -17.07 7.61
N SER A 358 -26.36 -16.55 8.16
CA SER A 358 -26.73 -15.14 8.06
C SER A 358 -25.78 -14.32 8.95
N ASN A 359 -25.51 -13.06 8.56
CA ASN A 359 -24.59 -12.17 9.27
C ASN A 359 -24.81 -12.11 10.77
#